data_AF-A0A2V7VFQ0-F1
#
_entry.id   AF-A0A2V7VFQ0-F1
#
_cell.length_a   1.000
_cell.length_b   1.000
_cell.length_c   1.000
_cell.angle_alpha   90.00
_cell.angle_beta   90.00
_cell.angle_gamma   90.00
#
_symmetry.space_group_name_H-M   'P 1'
#
loop_
_entity.id
_entity.type
_entity.pdbx_description
1 polymer ?
#
loop_
_entity_poly.entity_id
_entity_poly.type
_entity_poly.pdbx_seq_one_letter_code
_entity_poly.pdbx_strand_id
1 'polypeptide(L)'
;MKRRLMAAAVLAGLPAIAKPVLFDTPEADRILQAMQIFPRDNPWNEDISALPVLPGSDAIIASIGADKSLGFNLDMNFVIVPPDQKKVPVKVTEYPEESDPGPFPVPDNAPIENWPLHKNEDLKALPRPGQSLGDIQRHGTGDRHLIIVDPAHGRLHEFWQARRTDTGWEASQASTFDLTSNRLRPDRWTSADAAGLPIFPAVARYDEISRGMVRHAMRFTARRTRRAYVYPATHWASKLEDASLPRMGERFRLRRDFDLSGFPPHAQAILK
;
A
#
# COMPACT_ATOMS: atom_id res chain seq x y z
N MET A 1 -26.12 10.01 -12.34
CA MET A 1 -25.49 10.08 -13.67
C MET A 1 -23.97 10.24 -13.63
N LYS A 2 -23.38 11.22 -12.92
CA LYS A 2 -21.91 11.44 -12.88
C LYS A 2 -21.03 10.23 -12.47
N ARG A 3 -21.45 9.42 -11.49
CA ARG A 3 -20.73 8.20 -11.08
C ARG A 3 -20.64 7.11 -12.17
N ARG A 4 -21.66 6.97 -13.02
CA ARG A 4 -21.64 6.03 -14.16
C ARG A 4 -20.72 6.51 -15.29
N LEU A 5 -20.63 7.82 -15.49
CA LEU A 5 -19.68 8.41 -16.46
C LEU A 5 -18.21 8.28 -16.02
N MET A 6 -17.91 8.36 -14.71
CA MET A 6 -16.54 8.18 -14.22
C MET A 6 -16.08 6.71 -14.22
N ALA A 7 -16.94 5.76 -13.86
CA ALA A 7 -16.62 4.34 -14.01
C ALA A 7 -16.33 3.96 -15.48
N ALA A 8 -17.09 4.52 -16.43
CA ALA A 8 -16.85 4.33 -17.87
C ALA A 8 -15.53 4.96 -18.35
N ALA A 9 -15.06 6.06 -17.74
CA ALA A 9 -13.78 6.69 -18.07
C ALA A 9 -12.57 5.92 -17.51
N VAL A 10 -12.72 5.22 -16.37
CA VAL A 10 -11.69 4.30 -15.84
C VAL A 10 -11.49 3.09 -16.75
N LEU A 11 -12.54 2.64 -17.45
CA LEU A 11 -12.51 1.49 -18.36
C LEU A 11 -11.92 1.79 -19.75
N ALA A 12 -11.81 3.06 -20.16
CA ALA A 12 -11.33 3.42 -21.50
C ALA A 12 -9.81 3.17 -21.62
N GLY A 13 -9.43 1.98 -22.06
CA GLY A 13 -8.04 1.59 -22.32
C GLY A 13 -7.46 0.55 -21.35
N LEU A 14 -8.21 0.11 -20.35
CA LEU A 14 -7.80 -1.01 -19.50
C LEU A 14 -7.80 -2.32 -20.32
N PRO A 15 -6.73 -3.14 -20.23
CA PRO A 15 -6.77 -4.51 -20.73
C PRO A 15 -7.92 -5.29 -20.09
N ALA A 16 -8.52 -6.21 -20.84
CA ALA A 16 -9.56 -7.08 -20.29
C ALA A 16 -8.97 -8.00 -19.21
N ILE A 17 -9.59 -8.01 -18.03
CA ILE A 17 -9.18 -8.83 -16.88
C ILE A 17 -10.21 -9.95 -16.74
N ALA A 18 -9.86 -11.16 -17.18
CA ALA A 18 -10.78 -12.30 -17.20
C ALA A 18 -10.72 -13.16 -15.93
N LYS A 19 -9.64 -13.04 -15.16
CA LYS A 19 -9.38 -13.79 -13.93
C LYS A 19 -8.47 -12.97 -13.01
N PRO A 20 -8.34 -13.33 -11.73
CA PRO A 20 -7.38 -12.67 -10.83
C PRO A 20 -5.94 -12.76 -11.38
N VAL A 21 -5.25 -11.62 -11.39
CA VAL A 21 -3.87 -11.46 -11.90
C VAL A 21 -2.95 -11.11 -10.75
N LEU A 22 -1.91 -11.92 -10.52
CA LEU A 22 -0.92 -11.66 -9.48
C LEU A 22 0.06 -10.56 -9.89
N PHE A 23 0.50 -9.79 -8.89
CA PHE A 23 1.41 -8.65 -9.02
C PHE A 23 2.71 -8.92 -9.80
N ASP A 24 3.19 -10.16 -9.81
CA ASP A 24 4.49 -10.59 -10.36
C ASP A 24 4.40 -11.07 -11.81
N THR A 25 3.45 -10.54 -12.58
CA THR A 25 3.20 -10.97 -13.97
C THR A 25 3.25 -9.80 -14.96
N PRO A 26 3.69 -10.03 -16.21
CA PRO A 26 3.63 -9.01 -17.26
C PRO A 26 2.19 -8.52 -17.58
N GLU A 27 1.19 -9.33 -17.25
CA GLU A 27 -0.22 -8.93 -17.38
C GLU A 27 -0.59 -7.89 -16.34
N ALA A 28 -0.18 -8.08 -15.07
CA ALA A 28 -0.36 -7.07 -14.03
C ALA A 28 0.34 -5.76 -14.41
N ASP A 29 1.60 -5.84 -14.88
CA ASP A 29 2.33 -4.65 -15.35
C ASP A 29 1.50 -3.89 -16.38
N ARG A 30 1.03 -4.54 -17.45
CA ARG A 30 0.23 -3.91 -18.52
C ARG A 30 -1.05 -3.26 -17.99
N ILE A 31 -1.76 -3.91 -17.07
CA ILE A 31 -2.97 -3.35 -16.47
C ILE A 31 -2.60 -2.07 -15.70
N LEU A 32 -1.56 -2.13 -14.88
CA LEU A 32 -1.12 -0.99 -14.06
C LEU A 32 -0.63 0.19 -14.89
N GLN A 33 0.01 -0.03 -16.05
CA GLN A 33 0.40 1.09 -16.94
C GLN A 33 -0.81 1.85 -17.50
N ALA A 34 -1.95 1.18 -17.64
CA ALA A 34 -3.18 1.76 -18.13
C ALA A 34 -4.00 2.44 -17.00
N MET A 35 -3.62 2.24 -15.74
CA MET A 35 -4.34 2.79 -14.59
C MET A 35 -3.79 4.14 -14.15
N GLN A 36 -4.72 5.07 -13.88
CA GLN A 36 -4.45 6.21 -13.01
C GLN A 36 -4.83 5.82 -11.58
N ILE A 37 -3.84 5.67 -10.69
CA ILE A 37 -4.07 5.38 -9.28
C ILE A 37 -4.20 6.70 -8.53
N PHE A 38 -5.38 6.92 -7.97
CA PHE A 38 -5.82 8.20 -7.42
C PHE A 38 -5.86 9.35 -8.44
N PRO A 39 -6.67 10.39 -8.21
CA PRO A 39 -6.61 11.61 -9.01
C PRO A 39 -5.20 12.22 -9.07
N ARG A 40 -4.88 12.95 -10.14
CA ARG A 40 -3.56 13.58 -10.31
C ARG A 40 -3.25 14.64 -9.24
N ASP A 41 -4.28 15.24 -8.67
CA ASP A 41 -4.22 16.20 -7.56
C ASP A 41 -4.36 15.52 -6.19
N ASN A 42 -4.31 14.18 -6.13
CA ASN A 42 -4.28 13.46 -4.87
C ASN A 42 -2.94 13.65 -4.17
N PRO A 43 -2.91 13.73 -2.83
CA PRO A 43 -1.66 13.85 -2.08
C PRO A 43 -0.64 12.77 -2.41
N TRP A 44 -1.03 11.54 -2.76
CA TRP A 44 -0.08 10.51 -3.22
C TRP A 44 0.71 10.91 -4.46
N ASN A 45 0.15 11.73 -5.33
CA ASN A 45 0.74 12.20 -6.59
C ASN A 45 1.33 13.62 -6.47
N GLU A 46 1.40 14.17 -5.26
CA GLU A 46 1.91 15.52 -5.00
C GLU A 46 3.43 15.56 -5.07
N ASP A 47 3.97 16.44 -5.91
CA ASP A 47 5.41 16.75 -5.94
C ASP A 47 5.77 17.69 -4.77
N ILE A 48 6.52 17.15 -3.81
CA ILE A 48 6.96 17.88 -2.63
C ILE A 48 8.37 18.45 -2.77
N SER A 49 9.06 18.31 -3.90
CA SER A 49 10.48 18.65 -4.07
C SER A 49 10.79 20.12 -3.80
N ALA A 50 9.83 21.00 -4.06
CA ALA A 50 9.94 22.45 -3.90
C ALA A 50 9.30 23.01 -2.62
N LEU A 51 8.66 22.17 -1.78
CA LEU A 51 8.00 22.65 -0.57
C LEU A 51 9.01 23.23 0.45
N PRO A 52 8.59 24.15 1.34
CA PRO A 52 9.44 24.57 2.45
C PRO A 52 9.86 23.39 3.33
N VAL A 53 11.08 23.43 3.87
CA VAL A 53 11.52 22.46 4.88
C VAL A 53 10.82 22.78 6.20
N LEU A 54 10.32 21.75 6.89
CA LEU A 54 9.66 21.90 8.18
C LEU A 54 10.66 22.38 9.24
N PRO A 55 10.38 23.45 10.01
CA PRO A 55 11.21 23.82 11.15
C PRO A 55 11.39 22.65 12.12
N GLY A 56 12.65 22.33 12.47
CA GLY A 56 12.98 21.21 13.34
C GLY A 56 13.08 19.85 12.63
N SER A 57 13.03 19.80 11.29
CA SER A 57 13.21 18.56 10.51
C SER A 57 14.50 17.82 10.87
N ASP A 58 15.57 18.53 11.21
CA ASP A 58 16.85 17.91 11.57
C ASP A 58 16.73 17.00 12.80
N ALA A 59 15.91 17.39 13.78
CA ALA A 59 15.63 16.55 14.94
C ALA A 59 14.82 15.30 14.57
N ILE A 60 13.88 15.44 13.63
CA ILE A 60 13.11 14.31 13.08
C ILE A 60 14.03 13.33 12.36
N ILE A 61 14.89 13.81 11.46
CA ILE A 61 15.85 12.99 10.73
C ILE A 61 16.84 12.32 11.71
N ALA A 62 17.33 13.04 12.72
CA ALA A 62 18.20 12.47 13.76
C ALA A 62 17.51 11.35 14.57
N SER A 63 16.21 11.50 14.88
CA SER A 63 15.44 10.48 15.62
C SER A 63 15.28 9.16 14.85
N ILE A 64 15.23 9.24 13.51
CA ILE A 64 15.14 8.08 12.60
C ILE A 64 16.54 7.46 12.45
N GLY A 65 17.53 8.31 12.17
CA GLY A 65 18.94 7.98 12.02
C GLY A 65 19.49 8.49 10.69
N ALA A 66 20.06 9.71 10.70
CA ALA A 66 20.57 10.40 9.53
C ALA A 66 21.63 9.60 8.73
N ASP A 67 22.42 8.79 9.43
CA ASP A 67 23.53 8.02 8.84
C ASP A 67 23.15 6.55 8.55
N LYS A 68 21.89 6.17 8.74
CA LYS A 68 21.43 4.80 8.49
C LYS A 68 21.08 4.60 7.03
N SER A 69 21.42 3.43 6.50
CA SER A 69 20.86 2.97 5.23
C SER A 69 19.35 2.76 5.34
N LEU A 70 18.63 3.09 4.27
CA LEU A 70 17.23 2.71 4.12
C LEU A 70 17.14 1.19 3.92
N GLY A 71 16.29 0.54 4.71
CA GLY A 71 15.81 -0.81 4.41
C GLY A 71 14.72 -0.77 3.36
N PHE A 72 14.39 -1.93 2.79
CA PHE A 72 13.25 -2.10 1.89
C PHE A 72 12.56 -3.42 2.18
N ASN A 73 11.24 -3.42 1.99
CA ASN A 73 10.39 -4.58 2.17
C ASN A 73 9.90 -5.05 0.79
N LEU A 74 9.91 -6.37 0.58
CA LEU A 74 9.54 -6.99 -0.70
C LEU A 74 8.13 -7.61 -0.67
N ASP A 75 7.46 -7.52 0.46
CA ASP A 75 6.34 -8.36 0.86
C ASP A 75 4.97 -7.68 0.73
N MET A 76 4.89 -6.49 0.12
CA MET A 76 3.64 -5.79 -0.18
C MET A 76 3.03 -6.28 -1.51
N ASN A 77 2.79 -7.58 -1.58
CA ASN A 77 2.17 -8.25 -2.71
C ASN A 77 0.67 -7.92 -2.84
N PHE A 78 0.16 -7.98 -4.07
CA PHE A 78 -1.25 -7.67 -4.36
C PHE A 78 -1.81 -8.56 -5.48
N VAL A 79 -3.13 -8.56 -5.60
CA VAL A 79 -3.85 -9.19 -6.70
C VAL A 79 -4.80 -8.20 -7.37
N ILE A 80 -4.83 -8.22 -8.70
CA ILE A 80 -5.78 -7.44 -9.50
C ILE A 80 -6.96 -8.36 -9.85
N VAL A 81 -8.18 -7.94 -9.58
CA VAL A 81 -9.37 -8.78 -9.76
C VAL A 81 -10.20 -8.41 -11.01
N PRO A 82 -10.89 -9.38 -11.62
CA PRO A 82 -11.80 -9.11 -12.73
C PRO A 82 -13.08 -8.39 -12.25
N PRO A 83 -13.82 -7.73 -13.16
CA PRO A 83 -15.06 -6.99 -12.81
C PRO A 83 -16.14 -7.87 -12.17
N ASP A 84 -16.15 -9.17 -12.43
CA ASP A 84 -17.13 -10.13 -11.91
C ASP A 84 -16.59 -10.98 -10.75
N GLN A 85 -15.46 -10.58 -10.15
CA GLN A 85 -14.89 -11.29 -9.01
C GLN A 85 -15.92 -11.47 -7.89
N LYS A 86 -16.20 -12.73 -7.57
CA LYS A 86 -17.13 -13.10 -6.51
C LYS A 86 -16.69 -12.46 -5.19
N LYS A 87 -17.62 -11.78 -4.54
CA LYS A 87 -17.43 -11.23 -3.20
C LYS A 87 -17.70 -12.29 -2.14
N VAL A 88 -16.88 -12.29 -1.09
CA VAL A 88 -16.99 -13.19 0.06
C VAL A 88 -17.04 -12.35 1.35
N PRO A 89 -17.76 -12.82 2.39
CA PRO A 89 -17.69 -12.17 3.69
C PRO A 89 -16.29 -12.31 4.28
N VAL A 90 -15.80 -11.23 4.87
CA VAL A 90 -14.61 -11.21 5.73
C VAL A 90 -15.05 -10.75 7.10
N LYS A 91 -14.85 -11.59 8.13
CA LYS A 91 -15.17 -11.24 9.51
C LYS A 91 -14.08 -10.32 10.07
N VAL A 92 -14.43 -9.10 10.45
CA VAL A 92 -13.51 -8.18 11.14
C VAL A 92 -13.48 -8.51 12.63
N THR A 93 -12.28 -8.67 13.22
CA THR A 93 -12.12 -9.18 14.59
C THR A 93 -11.67 -8.15 15.62
N GLU A 94 -10.74 -7.24 15.27
CA GLU A 94 -10.15 -6.31 16.26
C GLU A 94 -10.61 -4.86 16.10
N TYR A 95 -10.74 -4.36 14.87
CA TYR A 95 -11.09 -2.97 14.56
C TYR A 95 -12.41 -2.84 13.77
N PRO A 96 -13.54 -3.42 14.23
CA PRO A 96 -14.80 -3.36 13.48
C PRO A 96 -15.31 -1.93 13.30
N GLU A 97 -15.14 -1.06 14.30
CA GLU A 97 -15.60 0.34 14.25
C GLU A 97 -14.73 1.25 13.39
N GLU A 98 -13.57 0.77 12.96
CA GLU A 98 -12.63 1.48 12.10
C GLU A 98 -12.36 0.70 10.81
N SER A 99 -13.30 -0.17 10.41
CA SER A 99 -13.23 -0.98 9.20
C SER A 99 -14.42 -0.72 8.28
N ASP A 100 -14.17 -0.81 6.98
CA ASP A 100 -15.24 -0.74 6.00
C ASP A 100 -16.05 -2.05 5.98
N PRO A 101 -17.36 -1.99 5.72
CA PRO A 101 -18.19 -3.19 5.65
C PRO A 101 -17.94 -3.98 4.35
N GLY A 102 -17.96 -5.31 4.47
CA GLY A 102 -17.93 -6.23 3.33
C GLY A 102 -19.32 -6.45 2.70
N PRO A 103 -19.46 -7.45 1.80
CA PRO A 103 -18.45 -8.44 1.40
C PRO A 103 -17.39 -7.87 0.44
N PHE A 104 -16.26 -8.58 0.29
CA PHE A 104 -15.08 -8.12 -0.45
C PHE A 104 -14.70 -9.09 -1.59
N PRO A 105 -14.10 -8.60 -2.69
CA PRO A 105 -13.75 -9.42 -3.85
C PRO A 105 -12.46 -10.25 -3.64
N VAL A 106 -12.37 -11.03 -2.57
CA VAL A 106 -11.18 -11.85 -2.25
C VAL A 106 -11.13 -13.09 -3.15
N PRO A 107 -10.15 -13.24 -4.06
CA PRO A 107 -10.01 -14.44 -4.87
C PRO A 107 -9.33 -15.58 -4.09
N ASP A 108 -9.52 -16.83 -4.52
CA ASP A 108 -8.90 -18.00 -3.87
C ASP A 108 -7.36 -17.96 -3.90
N ASN A 109 -6.79 -17.37 -4.95
CA ASN A 109 -5.34 -17.17 -5.10
C ASN A 109 -4.85 -15.84 -4.50
N ALA A 110 -5.62 -15.18 -3.64
CA ALA A 110 -5.18 -13.94 -2.99
C ALA A 110 -3.85 -14.16 -2.25
N PRO A 111 -2.78 -13.44 -2.64
CA PRO A 111 -1.51 -13.57 -1.99
C PRO A 111 -1.57 -12.86 -0.63
N ILE A 112 -0.89 -13.45 0.37
CA ILE A 112 -0.67 -12.83 1.68
C ILE A 112 0.78 -12.39 1.72
N GLU A 113 1.06 -11.29 2.40
CA GLU A 113 2.41 -10.80 2.71
C GLU A 113 3.42 -11.94 2.91
N ASN A 114 4.60 -11.80 2.31
CA ASN A 114 5.67 -12.80 2.17
C ASN A 114 5.46 -13.88 1.09
N TRP A 115 4.28 -14.02 0.48
CA TRP A 115 4.10 -14.94 -0.64
C TRP A 115 4.50 -14.32 -1.99
N PRO A 116 5.20 -15.03 -2.90
CA PRO A 116 5.87 -16.32 -2.76
C PRO A 116 7.37 -16.15 -2.45
N LEU A 117 7.74 -15.19 -1.60
CA LEU A 117 9.14 -14.81 -1.38
C LEU A 117 9.97 -15.95 -0.79
N HIS A 118 11.25 -15.98 -1.16
CA HIS A 118 12.28 -16.84 -0.55
C HIS A 118 13.32 -16.06 0.24
N LYS A 119 13.21 -14.72 0.25
CA LYS A 119 14.09 -13.81 0.96
C LYS A 119 13.29 -12.57 1.37
N ASN A 120 13.30 -12.27 2.66
CA ASN A 120 12.77 -11.05 3.24
C ASN A 120 13.42 -10.80 4.61
N GLU A 121 13.13 -9.67 5.26
CA GLU A 121 13.67 -9.34 6.59
C GLU A 121 13.15 -10.27 7.70
N ASP A 122 11.86 -10.63 7.68
CA ASP A 122 11.28 -11.61 8.61
C ASP A 122 11.36 -13.03 8.03
N LEU A 123 12.46 -13.71 8.30
CA LEU A 123 12.67 -15.10 7.89
C LEU A 123 11.64 -16.08 8.45
N LYS A 124 10.95 -15.74 9.55
CA LYS A 124 9.95 -16.63 10.17
C LYS A 124 8.59 -16.55 9.47
N ALA A 125 8.30 -15.44 8.80
CA ALA A 125 7.08 -15.24 8.04
C ALA A 125 7.18 -15.75 6.59
N LEU A 126 8.38 -16.12 6.12
CA LEU A 126 8.58 -16.67 4.78
C LEU A 126 7.93 -18.05 4.60
N PRO A 127 7.38 -18.34 3.40
CA PRO A 127 6.98 -19.69 3.03
C PRO A 127 8.13 -20.69 3.14
N ARG A 128 7.89 -21.81 3.82
CA ARG A 128 8.82 -22.94 3.90
C ARG A 128 8.72 -23.80 2.63
N PRO A 129 9.79 -24.52 2.25
CA PRO A 129 9.76 -25.45 1.13
C PRO A 129 8.56 -26.41 1.23
N GLY A 130 7.78 -26.51 0.16
CA GLY A 130 6.59 -27.35 0.08
C GLY A 130 5.31 -26.75 0.67
N GLN A 131 5.34 -25.56 1.30
CA GLN A 131 4.11 -24.88 1.72
C GLN A 131 3.37 -24.31 0.51
N SER A 132 2.06 -24.55 0.48
CA SER A 132 1.16 -23.96 -0.50
C SER A 132 0.72 -22.56 -0.08
N LEU A 133 0.18 -21.78 -1.03
CA LEU A 133 -0.48 -20.52 -0.71
C LEU A 133 -1.61 -20.72 0.32
N GLY A 134 -2.36 -21.82 0.21
CA GLY A 134 -3.42 -22.15 1.18
C GLY A 134 -2.89 -22.32 2.60
N ASP A 135 -1.72 -22.93 2.77
CA ASP A 135 -1.06 -23.07 4.08
C ASP A 135 -0.68 -21.69 4.64
N ILE A 136 -0.18 -20.79 3.80
CA ILE A 136 0.19 -19.43 4.20
C ILE A 136 -1.05 -18.59 4.52
N GLN A 137 -2.11 -18.70 3.72
CA GLN A 137 -3.41 -18.08 3.97
C GLN A 137 -4.03 -18.53 5.30
N ARG A 138 -3.80 -19.77 5.74
CA ARG A 138 -4.37 -20.31 6.99
C ARG A 138 -3.46 -20.19 8.21
N HIS A 139 -2.15 -20.31 8.03
CA HIS A 139 -1.21 -20.57 9.14
C HIS A 139 0.03 -19.67 9.16
N GLY A 140 0.26 -18.83 8.14
CA GLY A 140 1.40 -17.92 8.15
C GLY A 140 1.39 -16.93 9.33
N THR A 141 2.53 -16.33 9.61
CA THR A 141 2.74 -15.32 10.66
C THR A 141 2.96 -13.93 10.03
N GLY A 142 3.31 -12.93 10.84
CA GLY A 142 3.54 -11.56 10.37
C GLY A 142 2.28 -10.69 10.37
N ASP A 143 2.35 -9.53 9.71
CA ASP A 143 1.22 -8.61 9.59
C ASP A 143 0.16 -9.13 8.61
N ARG A 144 0.56 -10.00 7.69
CA ARG A 144 -0.33 -10.74 6.76
C ARG A 144 -1.23 -9.78 6.00
N HIS A 145 -0.63 -8.74 5.45
CA HIS A 145 -1.34 -7.86 4.54
C HIS A 145 -1.91 -8.64 3.36
N LEU A 146 -3.17 -8.35 3.04
CA LEU A 146 -3.85 -8.81 1.82
C LEU A 146 -4.32 -7.57 1.08
N ILE A 147 -3.87 -7.40 -0.16
CA ILE A 147 -4.12 -6.21 -0.97
C ILE A 147 -4.82 -6.63 -2.27
N ILE A 148 -6.00 -6.07 -2.51
CA ILE A 148 -6.81 -6.33 -3.71
C ILE A 148 -7.06 -5.02 -4.45
N VAL A 149 -6.64 -4.99 -5.71
CA VAL A 149 -6.92 -3.90 -6.65
C VAL A 149 -8.09 -4.32 -7.52
N ASP A 150 -9.16 -3.52 -7.57
CA ASP A 150 -10.34 -3.71 -8.40
C ASP A 150 -10.45 -2.52 -9.38
N PRO A 151 -9.78 -2.60 -10.55
CA PRO A 151 -9.75 -1.51 -11.51
C PRO A 151 -11.13 -1.21 -12.09
N ALA A 152 -11.96 -2.23 -12.29
CA ALA A 152 -13.28 -2.10 -12.91
C ALA A 152 -14.24 -1.24 -12.09
N HIS A 153 -14.09 -1.25 -10.76
CA HIS A 153 -14.89 -0.43 -9.85
C HIS A 153 -14.12 0.75 -9.26
N GLY A 154 -12.85 0.93 -9.62
CA GLY A 154 -11.97 1.95 -9.05
C GLY A 154 -11.79 1.79 -7.55
N ARG A 155 -11.63 0.55 -7.07
CA ARG A 155 -11.51 0.23 -5.64
C ARG A 155 -10.18 -0.42 -5.30
N LEU A 156 -9.76 -0.18 -4.08
CA LEU A 156 -8.64 -0.85 -3.43
C LEU A 156 -9.16 -1.38 -2.08
N HIS A 157 -8.92 -2.65 -1.79
CA HIS A 157 -9.30 -3.28 -0.53
C HIS A 157 -8.04 -3.84 0.14
N GLU A 158 -7.81 -3.46 1.39
CA GLU A 158 -6.62 -3.84 2.13
C GLU A 158 -6.99 -4.33 3.51
N PHE A 159 -6.32 -5.40 3.94
CA PHE A 159 -6.58 -6.05 5.21
C PHE A 159 -5.29 -6.16 6.01
N TRP A 160 -5.41 -6.07 7.33
CA TRP A 160 -4.36 -6.44 8.26
C TRP A 160 -4.74 -7.72 8.99
N GLN A 161 -3.76 -8.61 9.17
CA GLN A 161 -3.92 -9.95 9.71
C GLN A 161 -4.98 -10.80 8.99
N ALA A 162 -5.03 -10.75 7.66
CA ALA A 162 -5.98 -11.55 6.90
C ALA A 162 -5.70 -13.06 7.06
N ARG A 163 -6.73 -13.85 7.32
CA ARG A 163 -6.61 -15.30 7.50
C ARG A 163 -7.80 -16.04 6.89
N ARG A 164 -7.49 -17.12 6.17
CA ARG A 164 -8.49 -18.08 5.68
C ARG A 164 -8.82 -19.04 6.81
N THR A 165 -10.10 -19.27 7.04
CA THR A 165 -10.64 -20.20 8.03
C THR A 165 -11.45 -21.30 7.33
N ASP A 166 -12.01 -22.23 8.10
CA ASP A 166 -12.88 -23.28 7.55
C ASP A 166 -14.24 -22.74 7.08
N THR A 167 -14.66 -21.59 7.59
CA THR A 167 -15.97 -20.97 7.31
C THR A 167 -15.88 -19.71 6.44
N GLY A 168 -14.69 -19.28 6.06
CA GLY A 168 -14.48 -18.12 5.19
C GLY A 168 -13.16 -17.41 5.42
N TRP A 169 -13.23 -16.08 5.51
CA TRP A 169 -12.08 -15.21 5.78
C TRP A 169 -12.33 -14.37 7.03
N GLU A 170 -11.27 -14.08 7.75
CA GLU A 170 -11.25 -13.07 8.82
C GLU A 170 -10.04 -12.14 8.66
N ALA A 171 -10.12 -10.96 9.27
CA ALA A 171 -9.03 -9.99 9.35
C ALA A 171 -9.20 -9.13 10.59
N SER A 172 -8.10 -8.65 11.18
CA SER A 172 -8.16 -7.74 12.32
C SER A 172 -8.69 -6.35 11.90
N GLN A 173 -8.41 -5.93 10.66
CA GLN A 173 -8.84 -4.64 10.09
C GLN A 173 -9.13 -4.81 8.58
N ALA A 174 -10.15 -4.13 8.06
CA ALA A 174 -10.46 -4.06 6.62
C ALA A 174 -10.67 -2.61 6.16
N SER A 175 -9.89 -2.14 5.18
CA SER A 175 -9.94 -0.77 4.67
C SER A 175 -10.19 -0.75 3.16
N THR A 176 -11.13 0.09 2.72
CA THR A 176 -11.48 0.26 1.30
C THR A 176 -11.27 1.70 0.87
N PHE A 177 -10.59 1.87 -0.26
CA PHE A 177 -10.29 3.18 -0.84
C PHE A 177 -10.94 3.32 -2.22
N ASP A 178 -11.32 4.55 -2.55
CA ASP A 178 -11.83 4.92 -3.87
C ASP A 178 -10.67 5.50 -4.68
N LEU A 179 -10.16 4.74 -5.64
CA LEU A 179 -9.03 5.11 -6.49
C LEU A 179 -9.34 6.29 -7.42
N THR A 180 -10.58 6.78 -7.44
CA THR A 180 -11.02 7.91 -8.27
C THR A 180 -11.26 9.19 -7.47
N SER A 181 -10.90 9.20 -6.18
CA SER A 181 -11.28 10.25 -5.24
C SER A 181 -10.13 10.69 -4.33
N ASN A 182 -10.14 11.96 -3.92
CA ASN A 182 -9.25 12.51 -2.88
C ASN A 182 -9.82 12.40 -1.46
N ARG A 183 -10.94 11.67 -1.31
CA ARG A 183 -11.57 11.44 0.00
C ARG A 183 -10.67 10.56 0.85
N LEU A 184 -10.27 11.09 2.01
CA LEU A 184 -9.55 10.35 3.05
C LEU A 184 -10.51 9.44 3.83
N ARG A 185 -9.94 8.51 4.60
CA ARG A 185 -10.70 7.78 5.63
C ARG A 185 -11.26 8.77 6.68
N PRO A 186 -12.28 8.38 7.45
CA PRO A 186 -12.74 9.20 8.57
C PRO A 186 -11.58 9.57 9.51
N ASP A 187 -11.67 10.75 10.11
CA ASP A 187 -10.68 11.18 11.09
C ASP A 187 -10.58 10.16 12.23
N ARG A 188 -9.35 9.82 12.61
CA ARG A 188 -8.99 8.81 13.62
C ARG A 188 -9.34 7.36 13.27
N TRP A 189 -9.75 7.05 12.05
CA TRP A 189 -9.84 5.66 11.61
C TRP A 189 -8.48 5.13 11.15
N THR A 190 -8.06 4.01 11.75
CA THR A 190 -6.94 3.22 11.28
C THR A 190 -7.21 2.62 9.89
N SER A 191 -6.19 2.00 9.31
CA SER A 191 -6.22 1.21 8.08
C SER A 191 -5.23 0.05 8.20
N ALA A 192 -5.09 -0.77 7.15
CA ALA A 192 -4.07 -1.81 7.13
C ALA A 192 -2.65 -1.21 7.28
N ASP A 193 -2.43 0.03 6.83
CA ASP A 193 -1.18 0.78 7.02
C ASP A 193 -0.98 1.37 8.43
N ALA A 194 -2.02 1.32 9.28
CA ALA A 194 -2.15 2.01 10.57
C ALA A 194 -2.29 3.55 10.51
N ALA A 195 -1.84 4.25 9.46
CA ALA A 195 -1.97 5.72 9.37
C ALA A 195 -3.36 6.22 8.94
N GLY A 196 -4.30 5.30 8.64
CA GLY A 196 -5.51 5.63 7.91
C GLY A 196 -5.27 5.84 6.40
N LEU A 197 -4.08 5.46 5.91
CA LEU A 197 -3.67 5.53 4.52
C LEU A 197 -3.74 4.15 3.84
N PRO A 198 -3.81 4.10 2.50
CA PRO A 198 -3.63 2.87 1.73
C PRO A 198 -2.15 2.47 1.61
N ILE A 199 -1.86 1.18 1.49
CA ILE A 199 -0.53 0.59 1.27
C ILE A 199 -0.17 0.59 -0.22
N PHE A 200 -1.05 0.09 -1.08
CA PHE A 200 -0.82 -0.13 -2.51
C PHE A 200 -0.24 1.07 -3.29
N PRO A 201 -0.77 2.30 -3.19
CA PRO A 201 -0.20 3.43 -3.94
C PRO A 201 1.19 3.84 -3.44
N ALA A 202 1.69 3.24 -2.36
CA ALA A 202 2.98 3.55 -1.78
C ALA A 202 4.07 2.56 -2.22
N VAL A 203 3.70 1.48 -2.92
CA VAL A 203 4.60 0.43 -3.40
C VAL A 203 5.28 0.89 -4.67
N ALA A 204 6.61 0.81 -4.73
CA ALA A 204 7.36 1.01 -5.97
C ALA A 204 7.17 -0.21 -6.89
N ARG A 205 6.75 0.02 -8.14
CA ARG A 205 6.38 -1.07 -9.06
C ARG A 205 7.32 -1.16 -10.25
N TYR A 206 7.47 -2.38 -10.77
CA TYR A 206 8.36 -2.67 -11.90
C TYR A 206 7.98 -1.87 -13.15
N ASP A 207 6.69 -1.72 -13.43
CA ASP A 207 6.20 -0.96 -14.60
C ASP A 207 6.59 0.52 -14.55
N GLU A 208 6.68 1.13 -13.37
CA GLU A 208 7.12 2.51 -13.18
C GLU A 208 8.63 2.66 -13.29
N ILE A 209 9.35 1.74 -12.64
CA ILE A 209 10.82 1.69 -12.65
C ILE A 209 11.34 1.50 -14.08
N SER A 210 10.72 0.60 -14.85
CA SER A 210 11.08 0.36 -16.26
C SER A 210 10.80 1.55 -17.17
N ARG A 211 9.83 2.41 -16.82
CA ARG A 211 9.59 3.72 -17.49
C ARG A 211 10.52 4.84 -16.99
N GLY A 212 11.32 4.57 -15.97
CA GLY A 212 12.37 5.45 -15.50
C GLY A 212 11.96 6.46 -14.42
N MET A 213 10.75 6.37 -13.86
CA MET A 213 10.32 7.23 -12.75
C MET A 213 9.12 6.66 -11.98
N VAL A 214 9.25 6.58 -10.65
CA VAL A 214 8.14 6.45 -9.71
C VAL A 214 7.58 7.84 -9.44
N ARG A 215 6.28 8.06 -9.70
CA ARG A 215 5.66 9.41 -9.70
C ARG A 215 4.70 9.66 -8.55
N HIS A 216 4.70 8.78 -7.58
CA HIS A 216 3.91 8.89 -6.36
C HIS A 216 4.83 8.79 -5.16
N ALA A 217 4.34 9.24 -4.02
CA ALA A 217 5.06 9.05 -2.77
C ALA A 217 5.14 7.56 -2.41
N MET A 218 6.26 7.19 -1.78
CA MET A 218 6.46 5.84 -1.24
C MET A 218 6.20 5.82 0.26
N ARG A 219 5.94 4.63 0.80
CA ARG A 219 5.82 4.42 2.25
C ARG A 219 7.21 4.37 2.88
N PHE A 220 7.34 5.02 4.03
CA PHE A 220 8.55 4.96 4.86
C PHE A 220 8.16 4.61 6.30
N THR A 221 8.74 3.55 6.85
CA THR A 221 8.48 3.11 8.22
C THR A 221 9.56 3.65 9.16
N ALA A 222 9.13 4.25 10.27
CA ALA A 222 10.01 4.69 11.34
C ALA A 222 9.71 3.88 12.60
N ARG A 223 10.76 3.39 13.27
CA ARG A 223 10.63 2.56 14.49
C ARG A 223 9.86 3.26 15.61
N ARG A 224 9.95 4.59 15.68
CA ARG A 224 9.25 5.43 16.66
C ARG A 224 8.56 6.56 15.90
N THR A 225 7.26 6.69 16.10
CA THR A 225 6.46 7.81 15.60
C THR A 225 5.82 8.55 16.77
N ARG A 226 5.34 9.77 16.51
CA ARG A 226 4.60 10.58 17.47
C ARG A 226 3.12 10.20 17.50
N ARG A 227 2.45 10.41 18.64
CA ARG A 227 1.00 10.35 18.85
C ARG A 227 0.31 11.54 18.17
N ALA A 228 0.51 11.65 16.86
CA ALA A 228 0.01 12.70 16.00
C ALA A 228 0.10 12.24 14.54
N TYR A 229 -0.76 12.81 13.70
CA TYR A 229 -0.72 12.67 12.25
C TYR A 229 -0.76 14.04 11.58
N VAL A 230 -0.35 14.06 10.32
CA VAL A 230 -0.47 15.21 9.43
C VAL A 230 -1.09 14.74 8.12
N TYR A 231 -1.82 15.63 7.46
CA TYR A 231 -2.41 15.37 6.16
C TYR A 231 -1.37 14.74 5.20
N PRO A 232 -1.72 13.67 4.47
CA PRO A 232 -3.07 13.09 4.32
C PRO A 232 -3.43 11.98 5.33
N ALA A 233 -2.55 11.63 6.27
CA ALA A 233 -2.87 10.63 7.28
C ALA A 233 -4.01 11.11 8.19
N THR A 234 -4.80 10.16 8.67
CA THR A 234 -5.97 10.41 9.53
C THR A 234 -5.86 9.72 10.89
N HIS A 235 -4.81 8.93 11.12
CA HIS A 235 -4.64 8.15 12.34
C HIS A 235 -3.16 8.01 12.74
N TRP A 236 -2.90 7.73 14.03
CA TRP A 236 -1.56 7.48 14.58
C TRP A 236 -1.52 6.13 15.30
N ALA A 237 -0.39 5.42 15.25
CA ALA A 237 -0.24 4.15 15.97
C ALA A 237 0.43 4.29 17.36
N SER A 238 1.23 5.35 17.54
CA SER A 238 2.11 5.50 18.69
C SER A 238 1.46 6.17 19.89
N LYS A 239 1.99 5.90 21.10
CA LYS A 239 1.65 6.62 22.34
C LYS A 239 2.65 7.73 22.70
N LEU A 240 3.74 7.86 21.95
CA LEU A 240 4.86 8.77 22.27
C LEU A 240 4.53 10.20 21.86
N GLU A 241 4.83 11.20 22.70
CA GLU A 241 4.43 12.60 22.43
C GLU A 241 5.59 13.51 22.00
N ASP A 242 6.82 12.99 22.04
CA ASP A 242 8.06 13.69 21.68
C ASP A 242 7.97 14.34 20.29
N ALA A 243 8.16 15.66 20.25
CA ALA A 243 8.05 16.46 19.03
C ALA A 243 9.18 16.21 18.03
N SER A 244 10.28 15.58 18.46
CA SER A 244 11.36 15.14 17.56
C SER A 244 11.02 13.86 16.80
N LEU A 245 9.92 13.17 17.11
CA LEU A 245 9.51 11.97 16.39
C LEU A 245 8.63 12.34 15.18
N PRO A 246 8.74 11.61 14.06
CA PRO A 246 7.89 11.84 12.90
C PRO A 246 6.42 11.52 13.22
N ARG A 247 5.50 12.30 12.65
CA ARG A 247 4.06 12.01 12.68
C ARG A 247 3.72 10.95 11.63
N MET A 248 2.60 10.25 11.78
CA MET A 248 2.07 9.49 10.63
C MET A 248 1.68 10.48 9.53
N GLY A 249 1.98 10.14 8.26
CA GLY A 249 1.77 11.03 7.11
C GLY A 249 2.88 12.08 6.90
N GLU A 250 3.95 12.08 7.70
CA GLU A 250 5.09 12.98 7.47
C GLU A 250 5.70 12.75 6.08
N ARG A 251 5.98 13.84 5.37
CA ARG A 251 6.55 13.83 4.02
C ARG A 251 8.06 14.00 4.07
N PHE A 252 8.78 13.04 3.50
CA PHE A 252 10.24 13.07 3.37
C PHE A 252 10.61 13.18 1.90
N ARG A 253 11.69 13.93 1.62
CA ARG A 253 12.30 14.01 0.29
C ARG A 253 13.81 13.94 0.43
N LEU A 254 14.47 13.51 -0.64
CA LEU A 254 15.91 13.70 -0.76
C LEU A 254 16.24 15.20 -0.79
N ARG A 255 17.44 15.54 -0.31
CA ARG A 255 17.94 16.90 -0.48
C ARG A 255 18.09 17.20 -1.96
N ARG A 256 17.87 18.46 -2.34
CA ARG A 256 17.97 18.92 -3.73
C ARG A 256 19.38 18.73 -4.33
N ASP A 257 20.39 18.65 -3.46
CA ASP A 257 21.80 18.45 -3.82
C ASP A 257 22.26 16.99 -3.71
N PHE A 258 21.36 16.04 -3.50
CA PHE A 258 21.72 14.63 -3.42
C PHE A 258 22.12 14.11 -4.82
N ASP A 259 23.37 13.62 -4.94
CA ASP A 259 23.90 13.14 -6.22
C ASP A 259 23.36 11.74 -6.55
N LEU A 260 22.63 11.67 -7.67
CA LEU A 260 22.04 10.42 -8.18
C LEU A 260 22.96 9.71 -9.20
N SER A 261 24.04 10.34 -9.66
CA SER A 261 24.84 9.86 -10.79
C SER A 261 25.52 8.52 -10.54
N GLY A 262 25.84 8.21 -9.28
CA GLY A 262 26.42 6.92 -8.87
C GLY A 262 25.42 5.75 -8.85
N PHE A 263 24.13 6.00 -8.99
CA PHE A 263 23.10 4.96 -8.94
C PHE A 263 22.76 4.42 -10.33
N PRO A 264 22.46 3.12 -10.46
CA PRO A 264 22.01 2.55 -11.72
C PRO A 264 20.63 3.12 -12.13
N PRO A 265 20.26 3.08 -13.43
CA PRO A 265 19.04 3.71 -13.94
C PRO A 265 17.74 3.33 -13.19
N HIS A 266 17.60 2.08 -12.79
CA HIS A 266 16.42 1.60 -12.05
C HIS A 266 16.35 2.16 -10.63
N ALA A 267 17.50 2.36 -9.96
CA ALA A 267 17.53 3.01 -8.65
C ALA A 267 17.27 4.52 -8.79
N GLN A 268 17.80 5.15 -9.84
CA GLN A 268 17.48 6.55 -10.13
C GLN A 268 15.98 6.75 -10.41
N ALA A 269 15.28 5.78 -10.99
CA ALA A 269 13.83 5.87 -11.18
C ALA A 269 13.05 6.00 -9.85
N ILE A 270 13.58 5.42 -8.77
CA ILE A 270 12.99 5.46 -7.43
C ILE A 270 13.40 6.75 -6.68
N LEU A 271 14.64 7.22 -6.91
CA LEU A 271 15.24 8.33 -6.18
C LEU A 271 14.95 9.73 -6.77
N LYS A 272 14.32 9.80 -7.95
CA LYS A 272 14.00 11.06 -8.64
C LYS A 272 12.77 11.76 -8.08
#